data_AF-K2FCN8-F1
#
_entry.id   AF-K2FCN8-F1
#
_cell.length_a   1.000
_cell.length_b   1.000
_cell.length_c   1.000
_cell.angle_alpha   90.00
_cell.angle_beta   90.00
_cell.angle_gamma   90.00
#
_symmetry.space_group_name_H-M   'P 1'
#
loop_
_entity.id
_entity.type
_entity.pdbx_description
1 polymer ?
#
loop_
_entity_poly.entity_id
_entity_poly.type
_entity_poly.pdbx_seq_one_letter_code
_entity_poly.pdbx_strand_id
1 'polypeptide(L)'
;MIWVEDMWAHVKEKLFVKEHQRQISDLHRVMWVYTVVFLVWGLYRMIIRLPVAVEEVGLKAVVFGLPVFWVVVKKEKKSLSSLGMKMEGLLVSMYLGIFLGVVMGVMGKVAEWVREGAISFNELAKVAEFGNMMFLGLFTAFWEELLFMGFMLPRVVKDVKNEW
;
A
#
# COMPACT_ATOMS: atom_id res chain seq x y z
N MET A 1 26.56 -41.14 19.25
CA MET A 1 26.75 -39.72 18.88
C MET A 1 26.24 -39.43 17.47
N ILE A 2 26.57 -40.27 16.48
CA ILE A 2 26.13 -40.19 15.06
C ILE A 2 24.60 -40.12 14.87
N TRP A 3 23.83 -40.88 15.66
CA TRP A 3 22.34 -40.90 15.56
C TRP A 3 21.66 -39.57 15.88
N VAL A 4 22.29 -38.72 16.70
CA VAL A 4 21.72 -37.43 17.07
C VAL A 4 21.90 -36.44 15.92
N GLU A 5 23.05 -36.46 15.24
CA GLU A 5 23.36 -35.58 14.11
C GLU A 5 22.45 -35.84 12.90
N ASP A 6 22.20 -37.10 12.56
CA ASP A 6 21.28 -37.48 11.46
C ASP A 6 19.84 -37.04 11.74
N MET A 7 19.37 -37.19 12.99
CA MET A 7 18.04 -36.72 13.39
C MET A 7 17.93 -35.20 13.27
N TRP A 8 18.96 -34.45 13.67
CA TRP A 8 18.98 -32.99 13.53
C TRP A 8 19.05 -32.53 12.08
N ALA A 9 19.75 -33.26 11.20
CA ALA A 9 19.78 -32.97 9.76
C ALA A 9 18.39 -33.12 9.14
N HIS A 10 17.69 -34.21 9.46
CA HIS A 10 16.35 -34.49 8.93
C HIS A 10 15.29 -33.50 9.45
N VAL A 11 15.42 -33.05 10.70
CA VAL A 11 14.56 -31.99 11.26
C VAL A 11 14.82 -30.64 10.58
N LYS A 12 16.09 -30.27 10.36
CA LYS A 12 16.45 -29.04 9.65
C LYS A 12 15.92 -29.03 8.22
N GLU A 13 16.02 -30.14 7.50
CA GLU A 13 15.49 -30.28 6.15
C GLU A 13 13.97 -30.10 6.12
N LYS A 14 13.23 -30.78 7.00
CA LYS A 14 11.76 -30.63 7.08
C LYS A 14 11.34 -29.21 7.45
N LEU A 15 12.08 -28.54 8.34
CA LEU A 15 11.83 -27.15 8.70
C LEU A 15 12.09 -26.22 7.51
N PHE A 16 13.18 -26.43 6.78
CA PHE A 16 13.53 -25.65 5.60
C PHE A 16 12.47 -25.76 4.49
N VAL A 17 12.06 -26.99 4.15
CA VAL A 17 11.00 -27.23 3.15
C VAL A 17 9.68 -26.59 3.59
N LYS A 18 9.32 -26.70 4.87
CA LYS A 18 8.08 -26.13 5.39
C LYS A 18 8.07 -24.59 5.35
N GLU A 19 9.19 -23.95 5.68
CA GLU A 19 9.30 -22.48 5.61
C GLU A 19 9.25 -21.99 4.16
N HIS A 20 9.92 -22.67 3.23
CA HIS A 20 9.91 -22.32 1.82
C HIS A 20 8.52 -22.49 1.17
N GLN A 21 7.82 -23.59 1.48
CA GLN A 21 6.41 -23.80 1.07
C GLN A 21 5.49 -22.69 1.61
N ARG A 22 5.75 -22.20 2.83
CA ARG A 22 4.97 -21.13 3.44
C ARG A 22 5.22 -19.79 2.75
N GLN A 23 6.47 -19.46 2.42
CA GLN A 23 6.84 -18.27 1.65
C GLN A 23 6.15 -18.23 0.28
N ILE A 24 6.28 -19.31 -0.48
CA ILE A 24 5.58 -19.44 -1.78
C ILE A 24 4.06 -19.24 -1.61
N SER A 25 3.48 -19.72 -0.51
CA SER A 25 2.05 -19.54 -0.23
C SER A 25 1.67 -18.10 0.13
N ASP A 26 2.57 -17.33 0.74
CA ASP A 26 2.36 -15.93 1.11
C ASP A 26 2.47 -15.02 -0.12
N LEU A 27 3.45 -15.27 -1.02
CA LEU A 27 3.57 -14.55 -2.29
C LEU A 27 2.37 -14.78 -3.21
N HIS A 28 1.90 -16.03 -3.32
CA HIS A 28 0.68 -16.32 -4.09
C HIS A 28 -0.54 -15.54 -3.58
N ARG A 29 -0.66 -15.35 -2.26
CA ARG A 29 -1.76 -14.54 -1.68
C ARG A 29 -1.61 -13.07 -2.04
N VAL A 30 -0.39 -12.53 -1.98
CA VAL A 30 -0.09 -11.15 -2.39
C VAL A 30 -0.48 -10.94 -3.85
N MET A 31 -0.01 -11.82 -4.74
CA MET A 31 -0.30 -11.75 -6.17
C MET A 31 -1.79 -11.89 -6.46
N TRP A 32 -2.49 -12.76 -5.73
CA TRP A 32 -3.93 -12.90 -5.86
C TRP A 32 -4.68 -11.62 -5.45
N VAL A 33 -4.36 -11.05 -4.29
CA VAL A 33 -4.98 -9.79 -3.82
C VAL A 33 -4.70 -8.66 -4.83
N TYR A 34 -3.45 -8.52 -5.27
CA TYR A 34 -3.07 -7.53 -6.26
C TYR A 34 -3.87 -7.68 -7.55
N THR A 35 -3.94 -8.90 -8.08
CA THR A 35 -4.66 -9.19 -9.33
C THR A 35 -6.15 -8.87 -9.19
N VAL A 36 -6.77 -9.25 -8.07
CA VAL A 36 -8.18 -8.93 -7.80
C VAL A 36 -8.39 -7.42 -7.72
N VAL A 37 -7.57 -6.70 -6.95
CA VAL A 37 -7.68 -5.24 -6.85
C VAL A 37 -7.47 -4.59 -8.21
N PHE A 38 -6.42 -4.96 -8.94
CA PHE A 38 -6.08 -4.39 -10.23
C PHE A 38 -7.18 -4.62 -11.28
N LEU A 39 -7.68 -5.86 -11.39
CA LEU A 39 -8.73 -6.19 -12.35
C LEU A 39 -10.05 -5.54 -11.96
N VAL A 40 -10.50 -5.69 -10.70
CA VAL A 40 -11.80 -5.15 -10.27
C VAL A 40 -11.81 -3.63 -10.34
N TRP A 41 -10.76 -2.97 -9.81
CA TRP A 41 -10.66 -1.51 -9.84
C TRP A 41 -10.43 -0.97 -11.24
N GLY A 42 -9.57 -1.61 -12.03
CA GLY A 42 -9.28 -1.23 -13.41
C GLY A 42 -10.51 -1.35 -14.31
N LEU A 43 -11.20 -2.49 -14.28
CA LEU A 43 -12.43 -2.70 -15.04
C LEU A 43 -13.55 -1.76 -14.59
N TYR A 44 -13.71 -1.56 -13.27
CA TYR A 44 -14.65 -0.58 -12.74
C TYR A 44 -14.42 0.81 -13.34
N ARG A 45 -13.18 1.31 -13.31
CA ARG A 45 -12.81 2.64 -13.82
C ARG A 45 -13.02 2.79 -15.34
N MET A 46 -13.00 1.70 -16.09
CA MET A 46 -13.25 1.73 -17.54
C MET A 46 -14.74 1.78 -17.87
N ILE A 47 -15.59 1.13 -17.08
CA ILE A 47 -17.00 0.89 -17.42
C ILE A 47 -17.94 1.91 -16.74
N ILE A 48 -17.64 2.30 -15.50
CA ILE A 48 -18.54 3.08 -14.65
C ILE A 48 -17.86 4.40 -14.26
N ARG A 49 -18.63 5.49 -14.26
CA ARG A 49 -18.20 6.80 -13.75
C ARG A 49 -19.23 7.31 -12.75
N LEU A 50 -18.95 7.11 -11.47
CA LEU A 50 -19.71 7.66 -10.35
C LEU A 50 -19.08 8.98 -9.89
N PRO A 51 -19.78 9.75 -9.02
CA PRO A 51 -19.19 10.92 -8.40
C PRO A 51 -17.89 10.58 -7.67
N VAL A 52 -16.84 11.38 -7.89
CA VAL A 52 -15.47 11.15 -7.37
C VAL A 52 -15.46 10.82 -5.87
N ALA A 53 -16.26 11.52 -5.08
CA ALA A 53 -16.36 11.27 -3.65
C ALA A 53 -16.84 9.86 -3.31
N VAL A 54 -17.82 9.33 -4.05
CA VAL A 54 -18.35 7.97 -3.80
C VAL A 54 -17.35 6.91 -4.27
N GLU A 55 -16.67 7.16 -5.40
CA GLU A 55 -15.65 6.24 -5.91
C GLU A 55 -14.47 6.11 -4.96
N GLU A 56 -13.88 7.24 -4.59
CA GLU A 56 -12.65 7.28 -3.80
C GLU A 56 -12.90 6.92 -2.34
N VAL A 57 -14.06 7.32 -1.77
CA VAL A 57 -14.34 7.05 -0.36
C VAL A 57 -14.97 5.68 -0.14
N GLY A 58 -15.98 5.34 -0.94
CA GLY A 58 -16.74 4.10 -0.75
C GLY A 58 -16.09 2.92 -1.47
N LEU A 59 -16.03 3.00 -2.79
CA LEU A 59 -15.63 1.86 -3.61
C LEU A 59 -14.17 1.48 -3.39
N LYS A 60 -13.27 2.46 -3.23
CA LYS A 60 -11.87 2.18 -2.97
C LYS A 60 -11.68 1.47 -1.61
N ALA A 61 -12.37 1.93 -0.56
CA ALA A 61 -12.35 1.26 0.75
C ALA A 61 -12.80 -0.20 0.66
N VAL A 62 -13.84 -0.48 -0.14
CA VAL A 62 -14.36 -1.83 -0.35
C VAL A 62 -13.37 -2.67 -1.17
N VAL A 63 -12.95 -2.19 -2.33
CA VAL A 63 -12.12 -2.95 -3.28
C VAL A 63 -10.70 -3.16 -2.74
N PHE A 64 -10.11 -2.17 -2.06
CA PHE A 64 -8.74 -2.24 -1.55
C PHE A 64 -8.71 -2.82 -0.14
N GLY A 65 -9.65 -2.42 0.73
CA GLY A 65 -9.69 -2.83 2.13
C GLY A 65 -10.15 -4.28 2.32
N LEU A 66 -11.28 -4.69 1.72
CA LEU A 66 -11.84 -6.03 1.97
C LEU A 66 -10.87 -7.19 1.69
N PRO A 67 -10.19 -7.27 0.52
CA PRO A 67 -9.30 -8.40 0.26
C PRO A 67 -8.12 -8.42 1.23
N VAL A 68 -7.58 -7.26 1.60
CA VAL A 68 -6.49 -7.12 2.57
C VAL A 68 -6.94 -7.62 3.96
N PHE A 69 -8.05 -7.10 4.47
CA PHE A 69 -8.57 -7.50 5.78
C PHE A 69 -8.92 -9.00 5.82
N TRP A 70 -9.49 -9.53 4.74
CA TRP A 70 -9.82 -10.94 4.65
C TRP A 70 -8.58 -11.83 4.75
N VAL A 71 -7.50 -11.51 4.04
CA VAL A 71 -6.25 -12.29 4.12
C VAL A 71 -5.61 -12.15 5.50
N VAL A 72 -5.48 -10.93 6.02
CA VAL A 72 -4.77 -10.66 7.28
C VAL A 72 -5.48 -11.28 8.48
N VAL A 73 -6.79 -11.06 8.61
CA VAL A 73 -7.58 -11.49 9.77
C VAL A 73 -7.95 -12.97 9.66
N LYS A 74 -8.45 -13.41 8.51
CA LYS A 74 -9.01 -14.77 8.36
C LYS A 74 -7.96 -15.82 8.01
N LYS A 75 -6.99 -15.50 7.15
CA LYS A 75 -6.00 -16.48 6.67
C LYS A 75 -4.71 -16.45 7.46
N GLU A 76 -4.20 -15.28 7.80
CA GLU A 76 -2.94 -15.14 8.53
C GLU A 76 -3.13 -15.06 10.05
N LYS A 77 -4.34 -14.76 10.51
CA LYS A 77 -4.67 -14.55 11.94
C LYS A 77 -3.72 -13.55 12.62
N LYS A 78 -3.24 -12.56 11.85
CA LYS A 78 -2.35 -11.51 12.34
C LYS A 78 -3.17 -10.31 12.82
N SER A 79 -2.61 -9.58 13.77
CA SER A 79 -3.17 -8.30 14.19
C SER A 79 -3.07 -7.26 13.07
N LEU A 80 -3.99 -6.29 13.06
CA LEU A 80 -3.96 -5.13 12.15
C LEU A 80 -2.69 -4.29 12.34
N SER A 81 -2.00 -4.41 13.48
CA SER A 81 -0.68 -3.80 13.68
C SER A 81 0.39 -4.32 12.70
N SER A 82 0.18 -5.50 12.11
CA SER A 82 1.06 -6.06 11.06
C SER A 82 0.96 -5.33 9.73
N LEU A 83 -0.08 -4.49 9.54
CA LEU A 83 -0.28 -3.67 8.35
C LEU A 83 0.41 -2.29 8.43
N GLY A 84 1.28 -2.08 9.42
CA GLY A 84 1.98 -0.82 9.59
C GLY A 84 1.17 0.27 10.29
N MET A 85 0.00 -0.06 10.84
CA MET A 85 -0.78 0.84 11.72
C MET A 85 -0.06 1.02 13.06
N LYS A 86 0.96 1.88 13.07
CA LYS A 86 1.68 2.31 14.27
C LYS A 86 1.57 3.83 14.41
N MET A 87 1.31 4.29 15.62
CA MET A 87 1.30 5.72 15.94
C MET A 87 2.72 6.29 16.11
N GLU A 88 3.69 5.40 16.34
CA GLU A 88 5.11 5.75 16.47
C GLU A 88 5.64 6.32 15.14
N GLY A 89 6.19 7.53 15.18
CA GLY A 89 6.76 8.20 14.01
C GLY A 89 5.74 8.87 13.08
N LEU A 90 4.44 8.79 13.37
CA LEU A 90 3.39 9.38 12.53
C LEU A 90 3.60 10.89 12.32
N LEU A 91 3.98 11.63 13.37
CA LEU A 91 4.27 13.07 13.27
C LEU A 91 5.46 13.37 12.36
N VAL A 92 6.51 12.55 12.41
CA VAL A 92 7.70 12.70 11.57
C VAL A 92 7.34 12.40 10.11
N SER A 93 6.59 11.32 9.87
CA SER A 93 6.11 10.95 8.53
C SER A 93 5.18 12.02 7.95
N MET A 94 4.26 12.57 8.75
CA MET A 94 3.41 13.68 8.34
C MET A 94 4.23 14.92 7.98
N TYR A 95 5.22 15.28 8.80
CA TYR A 95 6.10 16.41 8.53
C TYR A 95 6.85 16.23 7.20
N LEU A 96 7.43 15.05 6.98
CA LEU A 96 8.11 14.73 5.72
C LEU A 96 7.15 14.73 4.52
N GLY A 97 5.93 14.21 4.69
CA GLY A 97 4.90 14.21 3.65
C GLY A 97 4.47 15.62 3.26
N ILE A 98 4.22 16.49 4.23
CA ILE A 98 3.89 17.91 4.00
C ILE A 98 5.08 18.62 3.33
N PHE A 99 6.30 18.41 3.85
CA PHE A 99 7.51 19.01 3.30
C PHE A 99 7.70 18.61 1.83
N LEU A 100 7.61 17.32 1.51
CA LEU A 100 7.68 16.83 0.12
C LEU A 100 6.56 17.41 -0.74
N GLY A 101 5.34 17.49 -0.22
CA GLY A 101 4.20 18.10 -0.92
C GLY A 101 4.45 19.56 -1.28
N VAL A 102 5.00 20.35 -0.35
CA VAL A 102 5.38 21.75 -0.60
C VAL A 102 6.49 21.84 -1.63
N VAL A 103 7.54 21.04 -1.51
CA VAL A 103 8.65 21.01 -2.48
C VAL A 103 8.14 20.67 -3.88
N MET A 104 7.27 19.66 -4.01
CA MET A 104 6.67 19.27 -5.29
C MET A 104 5.75 20.36 -5.85
N GLY A 105 4.97 21.03 -5.00
CA GLY A 105 4.12 22.16 -5.40
C GLY A 105 4.94 23.34 -5.95
N VAL A 106 6.04 23.67 -5.29
CA VAL A 106 6.99 24.71 -5.76
C VAL A 106 7.62 24.29 -7.09
N MET A 107 8.10 23.05 -7.19
CA MET A 107 8.67 22.53 -8.43
C MET A 107 7.68 22.56 -9.59
N GLY A 108 6.40 22.26 -9.33
CA GLY A 108 5.33 22.39 -10.31
C GLY A 108 5.17 23.83 -10.83
N LYS A 109 5.24 24.83 -9.94
CA LYS A 109 5.19 26.25 -10.32
C LYS A 109 6.43 26.73 -11.04
N VAL A 110 7.61 26.23 -10.68
CA VAL A 110 8.84 26.47 -11.44
C VAL A 110 8.72 25.89 -12.85
N ALA A 111 8.18 24.67 -13.00
CA ALA A 111 7.96 24.05 -14.30
C ALA A 111 6.95 24.84 -15.16
N GLU A 112 5.87 25.34 -14.56
CA GLU A 112 4.91 26.24 -15.23
C GLU A 112 5.59 27.51 -15.73
N TRP A 113 6.40 28.15 -14.88
CA TRP A 113 7.15 29.35 -15.24
C TRP A 113 8.12 29.12 -16.40
N VAL A 114 8.85 28.00 -16.38
CA VAL A 114 9.76 27.63 -17.48
C VAL A 114 9.00 27.41 -18.79
N ARG A 115 7.79 26.86 -18.73
CA ARG A 115 6.98 26.56 -19.93
C ARG A 115 6.29 27.79 -20.51
N GLU A 116 5.69 28.62 -19.66
CA GLU A 116 4.76 29.68 -20.08
C GLU A 116 5.33 31.09 -19.90
N GLY A 117 6.49 31.23 -19.25
CA GLY A 117 7.14 32.53 -18.99
C GLY A 117 6.46 33.39 -17.93
N ALA A 118 5.29 32.97 -17.44
CA ALA A 118 4.54 33.61 -16.38
C ALA A 118 4.10 32.57 -15.36
N ILE A 119 4.05 32.98 -14.09
CA ILE A 119 3.42 32.16 -13.04
C ILE A 119 1.96 32.60 -12.97
N SER A 120 1.04 31.73 -13.38
CA SER A 120 -0.37 31.98 -13.13
C SER A 120 -0.67 31.61 -11.67
N PHE A 121 -1.00 32.61 -10.87
CA PHE A 121 -1.72 32.39 -9.63
C PHE A 121 -3.20 32.38 -10.00
N ASN A 122 -3.66 31.29 -10.64
CA ASN A 122 -5.08 30.99 -10.58
C ASN A 122 -5.44 30.96 -9.10
N GLU A 123 -6.39 31.83 -8.70
CA GLU A 123 -6.83 31.99 -7.32
C GLU A 123 -6.88 30.61 -6.68
N LEU A 124 -6.11 30.43 -5.59
CA LEU A 124 -6.13 29.23 -4.76
C LEU A 124 -7.53 28.65 -4.80
N ALA A 125 -7.70 27.55 -5.55
CA ALA A 125 -8.99 26.98 -5.90
C ALA A 125 -9.90 27.11 -4.68
N LYS A 126 -11.00 27.89 -4.82
CA LYS A 126 -11.92 28.32 -3.75
C LYS A 126 -11.72 27.46 -2.52
N VAL A 127 -11.22 27.97 -1.41
CA VAL A 127 -10.74 27.21 -0.23
C VAL A 127 -11.53 25.91 0.09
N ALA A 128 -12.84 25.90 -0.12
CA ALA A 128 -13.71 24.72 -0.08
C ALA A 128 -13.32 23.56 -1.05
N GLU A 129 -13.03 23.85 -2.32
CA GLU A 129 -12.56 22.90 -3.32
C GLU A 129 -11.19 22.32 -2.96
N PHE A 130 -10.25 23.16 -2.51
CA PHE A 130 -8.95 22.70 -2.03
C PHE A 130 -9.09 21.72 -0.86
N GLY A 131 -9.92 22.05 0.13
CA GLY A 131 -10.17 21.16 1.28
C GLY A 131 -10.76 19.81 0.86
N ASN A 132 -11.71 19.82 -0.09
CA ASN A 132 -12.31 18.59 -0.60
C ASN A 132 -11.30 17.72 -1.36
N MET A 133 -10.47 18.33 -2.23
CA MET A 133 -9.41 17.61 -2.95
C MET A 133 -8.35 17.05 -2.00
N MET A 134 -7.96 17.81 -0.98
CA MET A 134 -7.02 17.35 0.03
C MET A 134 -7.58 16.15 0.83
N PHE A 135 -8.84 16.23 1.25
CA PHE A 135 -9.51 15.13 1.95
C PHE A 135 -9.57 13.87 1.09
N LEU A 136 -10.00 14.00 -0.18
CA LEU A 136 -10.04 12.89 -1.13
C LEU A 136 -8.66 12.28 -1.35
N GLY A 137 -7.63 13.12 -1.56
CA GLY A 137 -6.26 12.68 -1.73
C GLY A 137 -5.73 11.91 -0.51
N LEU A 138 -5.95 12.42 0.71
CA LEU A 138 -5.56 11.73 1.94
C LEU A 138 -6.29 10.39 2.12
N PHE A 139 -7.59 10.35 1.83
CA PHE A 139 -8.38 9.14 1.95
C PHE A 139 -7.95 8.08 0.94
N THR A 140 -7.72 8.51 -0.30
CA THR A 140 -7.16 7.66 -1.36
C THR A 140 -5.77 7.15 -0.98
N ALA A 141 -4.87 8.03 -0.54
CA ALA A 141 -3.51 7.67 -0.13
C ALA A 141 -3.53 6.67 1.03
N PHE A 142 -4.43 6.82 1.99
CA PHE A 142 -4.57 5.87 3.10
C PHE A 142 -4.84 4.44 2.63
N TRP A 143 -5.79 4.24 1.71
CA TRP A 143 -6.10 2.90 1.20
C TRP A 143 -4.99 2.31 0.33
N GLU A 144 -4.32 3.15 -0.45
CA GLU A 144 -3.18 2.74 -1.25
C GLU A 144 -2.00 2.35 -0.36
N GLU A 145 -1.66 3.17 0.63
CA GLU A 145 -0.57 2.90 1.56
C GLU A 145 -0.85 1.62 2.37
N LEU A 146 -2.09 1.40 2.81
CA LEU A 146 -2.48 0.17 3.48
C LEU A 146 -2.28 -1.08 2.60
N LEU A 147 -2.67 -1.00 1.33
CA LEU A 147 -2.55 -2.10 0.38
C LEU A 147 -1.09 -2.35 -0.04
N PHE A 148 -0.39 -1.32 -0.51
CA PHE A 148 0.94 -1.45 -1.08
C PHE A 148 2.02 -1.56 0.01
N MET A 149 2.06 -0.61 0.94
CA MET A 149 3.11 -0.54 1.96
C MET A 149 2.78 -1.41 3.17
N GLY A 150 1.51 -1.46 3.58
CA GLY A 150 1.07 -2.23 4.74
C GLY A 150 0.96 -3.73 4.46
N PHE A 151 0.35 -4.11 3.34
CA PHE A 151 0.09 -5.51 3.03
C PHE A 151 1.14 -6.13 2.09
N MET A 152 1.40 -5.56 0.92
CA MET A 152 2.23 -6.23 -0.08
C MET A 152 3.73 -6.19 0.24
N LEU A 153 4.27 -4.99 0.52
CA LEU A 153 5.71 -4.80 0.69
C LEU A 153 6.34 -5.70 1.78
N PRO A 154 5.77 -5.84 3.00
CA PRO A 154 6.40 -6.65 4.04
C PRO A 154 6.46 -8.14 3.69
N ARG A 155 5.52 -8.61 2.86
CA ARG A 155 5.45 -10.01 2.41
C ARG A 155 6.49 -10.25 1.31
N VAL A 156 6.55 -9.36 0.32
CA VAL A 156 7.53 -9.44 -0.76
C VAL A 156 8.97 -9.32 -0.21
N VAL A 157 9.21 -8.36 0.69
CA VAL A 157 10.55 -8.18 1.29
C VAL A 157 10.94 -9.37 2.17
N LYS A 158 9.99 -9.99 2.88
CA LYS A 158 10.28 -11.21 3.64
C LYS A 158 10.79 -12.31 2.71
N ASP A 159 10.16 -12.50 1.56
CA ASP A 159 10.57 -13.56 0.62
C ASP A 159 11.93 -13.24 0.00
N VAL A 160 12.15 -12.02 -0.49
CA VAL A 160 13.43 -11.60 -1.07
C VAL A 160 14.59 -11.74 -0.08
N LYS A 161 14.39 -11.41 1.21
CA LYS A 161 15.44 -11.53 2.23
C LYS A 161 15.80 -12.99 2.55
N ASN A 162 14.94 -13.96 2.24
CA ASN A 162 15.25 -15.37 2.47
C ASN A 162 15.93 -16.05 1.27
N GLU A 163 16.06 -15.35 0.13
CA GLU A 163 16.76 -15.84 -1.07
C GLU A 163 18.23 -15.43 -1.15
N TRP A 164 18.67 -14.45 -0.33
CA TRP A 164 20.05 -13.94 -0.23
C TRP A 164 20.64 -14.22 1.16
#